data_AF-A0A951RZ26-F1
#
_entry.id   AF-A0A951RZ26-F1
#
_cell.length_a   1.000
_cell.length_b   1.000
_cell.length_c   1.000
_cell.angle_alpha   90.00
_cell.angle_beta   90.00
_cell.angle_gamma   90.00
#
_symmetry.space_group_name_H-M   'P 1'
#
loop_
_entity.id
_entity.type
_entity.pdbx_description
1 polymer ?
#
loop_
_entity_poly.entity_id
_entity_poly.type
_entity_poly.pdbx_seq_one_letter_code
_entity_poly.pdbx_strand_id
1 'polypeptide(L)'
;MKKAISDSGIEIKPVYNKEDIPSQLSDSPPGAFPYTRGIQPDMYRGRLWTMRQYAGFSTAEESNKRYQYLLSQGVSGLSVAFDLPTQIGYDSDHFMAEGEVGKVGVAIDSLEDMEALFNQIRLEDVSTSMTINSTAFILLAMYVALAKKQGADLKKIRGTIQNDILKEYAARGTYIYPPQPSMRIITDIFEWCSREL
;
A
#
# COMPACT_ATOMS: atom_id res chain seq x y z
N MET A 1 -12.17 -43.36 -5.26
CA MET A 1 -11.42 -42.17 -5.73
C MET A 1 -10.87 -41.45 -4.52
N LYS A 2 -9.63 -40.92 -4.60
CA LYS A 2 -9.06 -40.10 -3.52
C LYS A 2 -9.84 -38.79 -3.44
N LYS A 3 -10.22 -38.36 -2.24
CA LYS A 3 -10.88 -37.06 -2.04
C LYS A 3 -9.92 -35.95 -2.47
N ALA A 4 -10.39 -35.00 -3.27
CA ALA A 4 -9.68 -33.77 -3.56
C ALA A 4 -9.91 -32.81 -2.38
N ILE A 5 -8.83 -32.28 -1.81
CA ILE A 5 -8.88 -31.35 -0.67
C ILE A 5 -8.03 -30.16 -1.07
N SER A 6 -8.55 -28.95 -0.86
CA SER A 6 -7.79 -27.71 -1.08
C SER A 6 -6.70 -27.52 -0.02
N ASP A 7 -5.74 -26.62 -0.25
CA ASP A 7 -4.71 -26.28 0.75
C ASP A 7 -5.29 -25.71 2.06
N SER A 8 -6.54 -25.22 2.02
CA SER A 8 -7.29 -24.77 3.19
C SER A 8 -8.05 -25.89 3.91
N GLY A 9 -7.87 -27.16 3.51
CA GLY A 9 -8.53 -28.31 4.12
C GLY A 9 -9.98 -28.53 3.70
N ILE A 10 -10.45 -27.88 2.63
CA ILE A 10 -11.84 -27.97 2.17
C ILE A 10 -11.94 -29.12 1.15
N GLU A 11 -12.82 -30.09 1.43
CA GLU A 11 -13.11 -31.17 0.48
C GLU A 11 -13.83 -30.61 -0.77
N ILE A 12 -13.29 -30.92 -1.94
CA ILE A 12 -13.81 -30.52 -3.24
C ILE A 12 -14.60 -31.68 -3.83
N LYS A 13 -15.91 -31.50 -4.00
CA LYS A 13 -16.78 -32.51 -4.63
C LYS A 13 -16.48 -32.58 -6.14
N PRO A 14 -16.61 -33.76 -6.79
CA PRO A 14 -16.45 -33.87 -8.23
C PRO A 14 -17.44 -33.02 -9.04
N VAL A 15 -18.65 -32.81 -8.49
CA VAL A 15 -19.74 -32.02 -9.07
C VAL A 15 -20.48 -31.34 -7.92
N TYR A 16 -20.93 -30.09 -8.13
CA TYR A 16 -21.79 -29.34 -7.22
C TYR A 16 -23.16 -29.13 -7.87
N ASN A 17 -24.22 -29.41 -7.13
CA ASN A 17 -25.63 -29.28 -7.54
C ASN A 17 -26.35 -28.18 -6.73
N LYS A 18 -27.63 -27.95 -7.02
CA LYS A 18 -28.44 -26.92 -6.34
C LYS A 18 -28.52 -27.15 -4.84
N GLU A 19 -28.49 -28.41 -4.40
CA GLU A 19 -28.51 -28.83 -3.00
C GLU A 19 -27.21 -28.48 -2.25
N ASP A 20 -26.12 -28.18 -2.98
CA ASP A 20 -24.84 -27.77 -2.41
C ASP A 20 -24.74 -26.26 -2.18
N ILE A 21 -25.74 -25.48 -2.62
CA ILE A 21 -25.81 -24.04 -2.39
C ILE A 21 -26.06 -23.79 -0.89
N PRO A 22 -25.16 -23.08 -0.18
CA PRO A 22 -25.38 -22.75 1.22
C PRO A 22 -26.70 -22.03 1.46
N SER A 23 -27.48 -22.48 2.43
CA SER A 23 -28.78 -21.89 2.78
C SER A 23 -28.69 -20.46 3.36
N GLN A 24 -27.48 -20.03 3.75
CA GLN A 24 -27.21 -18.74 4.37
C GLN A 24 -26.62 -17.70 3.40
N LEU A 25 -26.67 -17.96 2.08
CA LEU A 25 -26.22 -16.98 1.10
C LEU A 25 -27.06 -15.70 1.21
N SER A 26 -26.36 -14.58 1.38
CA SER A 26 -27.02 -13.28 1.39
C SER A 26 -27.45 -12.91 -0.03
N ASP A 27 -28.74 -12.61 -0.18
CA ASP A 27 -29.30 -12.05 -1.42
C ASP A 27 -29.13 -10.52 -1.52
N SER A 28 -28.36 -9.91 -0.60
CA SER A 28 -28.13 -8.46 -0.60
C SER A 28 -27.55 -8.00 -1.95
N PRO A 29 -28.04 -6.88 -2.51
CA PRO A 29 -27.49 -6.31 -3.72
C PRO A 29 -26.04 -5.83 -3.50
N PRO A 30 -25.24 -5.67 -4.57
CA PRO A 30 -23.94 -5.00 -4.46
C PRO A 30 -24.12 -3.60 -3.84
N GLY A 31 -23.16 -3.17 -3.03
CA GLY A 31 -23.25 -1.91 -2.27
C GLY A 31 -24.09 -1.97 -0.99
N ALA A 32 -24.61 -3.15 -0.61
CA ALA A 32 -25.32 -3.34 0.66
C ALA A 32 -24.64 -4.42 1.52
N PHE A 33 -24.65 -4.23 2.84
CA PHE A 33 -24.17 -5.23 3.81
C PHE A 33 -24.85 -6.60 3.56
N PRO A 34 -24.11 -7.73 3.57
CA PRO A 34 -22.72 -7.91 4.01
C PRO A 34 -21.68 -7.75 2.88
N TYR A 35 -22.03 -7.09 1.78
CA TYR A 35 -21.15 -6.78 0.64
C TYR A 35 -20.56 -8.00 -0.09
N THR A 36 -21.15 -9.20 0.10
CA THR A 36 -20.74 -10.43 -0.59
C THR A 36 -20.68 -10.26 -2.11
N ARG A 37 -21.55 -9.41 -2.68
CA ARG A 37 -21.64 -9.15 -4.12
C ARG A 37 -20.85 -7.91 -4.57
N GLY A 38 -20.11 -7.25 -3.68
CA GLY A 38 -19.32 -6.05 -3.96
C GLY A 38 -19.66 -4.87 -3.04
N ILE A 39 -18.69 -4.00 -2.79
CA ILE A 39 -18.82 -2.81 -1.92
C ILE A 39 -19.48 -1.61 -2.61
N GLN A 40 -19.54 -1.59 -3.94
CA GLN A 40 -20.17 -0.52 -4.73
C GLN A 40 -21.39 -1.06 -5.46
N PRO A 41 -22.48 -0.29 -5.64
CA PRO A 41 -23.71 -0.77 -6.28
C PRO A 41 -23.57 -1.04 -7.78
N ASP A 42 -22.71 -0.29 -8.47
CA ASP A 42 -22.46 -0.38 -9.91
C ASP A 42 -21.12 -1.06 -10.26
N MET A 43 -20.25 -1.28 -9.27
CA MET A 43 -18.94 -1.94 -9.40
C MET A 43 -18.19 -1.44 -10.65
N TYR A 44 -17.73 -2.37 -11.49
CA TYR A 44 -16.92 -2.06 -12.66
C TYR A 44 -17.72 -1.52 -13.85
N ARG A 45 -19.05 -1.42 -13.75
CA ARG A 45 -19.87 -0.67 -14.74
C ARG A 45 -19.81 0.83 -14.48
N GLY A 46 -19.59 1.24 -13.22
CA GLY A 46 -19.36 2.64 -12.85
C GLY A 46 -17.90 3.04 -13.00
N ARG A 47 -17.00 2.33 -12.29
CA ARG A 47 -15.56 2.60 -12.34
C ARG A 47 -14.78 1.29 -12.29
N LEU A 48 -13.85 1.12 -13.25
CA LEU A 48 -12.90 0.01 -13.21
C LEU A 48 -12.02 0.07 -11.95
N TRP A 49 -11.46 -1.08 -11.56
CA TRP A 49 -10.45 -1.09 -10.50
C TRP A 49 -9.25 -0.23 -10.90
N THR A 50 -8.58 0.36 -9.91
CA THR A 50 -7.35 1.11 -10.16
C THR A 50 -6.26 0.13 -10.59
N MET A 51 -5.78 0.24 -11.83
CA MET A 51 -4.53 -0.41 -12.23
C MET A 51 -3.39 0.30 -11.51
N ARG A 52 -2.74 -0.39 -10.57
CA ARG A 52 -1.68 0.18 -9.74
C ARG A 52 -0.48 -0.76 -9.74
N GLN A 53 0.57 -0.37 -10.43
CA GLN A 53 1.80 -1.17 -10.50
C GLN A 53 2.72 -0.86 -9.33
N TYR A 54 3.17 -1.92 -8.67
CA TYR A 54 4.22 -1.85 -7.65
C TYR A 54 5.56 -1.58 -8.33
N ALA A 55 6.18 -0.45 -8.02
CA ALA A 55 7.42 -0.02 -8.64
C ALA A 55 8.28 0.80 -7.67
N GLY A 56 9.58 0.63 -7.79
CA GLY A 56 10.61 1.24 -6.95
C GLY A 56 11.81 0.30 -6.98
N PHE A 57 12.95 0.77 -7.48
CA PHE A 57 14.20 0.02 -7.52
C PHE A 57 15.35 1.01 -7.71
N SER A 58 16.48 0.74 -7.06
CA SER A 58 17.67 1.60 -7.11
C SER A 58 17.39 2.99 -6.52
N THR A 59 17.76 4.06 -7.21
CA THR A 59 17.65 5.43 -6.70
C THR A 59 16.26 6.03 -6.90
N ALA A 60 16.02 7.17 -6.24
CA ALA A 60 14.81 7.95 -6.39
C ALA A 60 14.59 8.42 -7.84
N GLU A 61 15.65 8.82 -8.56
CA GLU A 61 15.57 9.27 -9.95
C GLU A 61 15.20 8.15 -10.92
N GLU A 62 15.78 6.95 -10.76
CA GLU A 62 15.42 5.79 -11.60
C GLU A 62 13.99 5.34 -11.34
N SER A 63 13.57 5.35 -10.07
CA SER A 63 12.18 5.08 -9.68
C SER A 63 11.22 6.14 -10.24
N ASN A 64 11.61 7.42 -10.22
CA ASN A 64 10.83 8.51 -10.81
C ASN A 64 10.66 8.34 -12.33
N LYS A 65 11.74 8.02 -13.07
CA LYS A 65 11.66 7.71 -14.52
C LYS A 65 10.65 6.60 -14.79
N ARG A 66 10.66 5.55 -13.95
CA ARG A 66 9.68 4.45 -14.04
C ARG A 66 8.26 4.93 -13.76
N TYR A 67 8.04 5.80 -12.79
CA TYR A 67 6.71 6.37 -12.50
C TYR A 67 6.19 7.21 -13.65
N GLN A 68 7.00 8.12 -14.20
CA GLN A 68 6.62 8.91 -15.36
C GLN A 68 6.27 8.02 -16.57
N TYR A 69 7.06 6.97 -16.80
CA TYR A 69 6.73 5.96 -17.81
C TYR A 69 5.36 5.32 -17.55
N LEU A 70 5.09 4.83 -16.34
CA LEU A 70 3.82 4.20 -16.01
C LEU A 70 2.63 5.16 -16.19
N LEU A 71 2.75 6.40 -15.74
CA LEU A 71 1.73 7.44 -15.95
C LEU A 71 1.51 7.71 -17.44
N SER A 72 2.58 7.73 -18.25
CA SER A 72 2.46 7.89 -19.72
C SER A 72 1.72 6.73 -20.40
N GLN A 73 1.72 5.55 -19.79
CA GLN A 73 0.98 4.37 -20.26
C GLN A 73 -0.48 4.32 -19.74
N GLY A 74 -0.96 5.39 -19.10
CA GLY A 74 -2.34 5.52 -18.62
C GLY A 74 -2.61 4.94 -17.23
N VAL A 75 -1.57 4.59 -16.47
CA VAL A 75 -1.72 4.18 -15.08
C VAL A 75 -2.17 5.39 -14.25
N SER A 76 -3.24 5.25 -13.49
CA SER A 76 -3.83 6.35 -12.70
C SER A 76 -3.41 6.35 -11.22
N GLY A 77 -2.53 5.42 -10.82
CA GLY A 77 -2.05 5.33 -9.45
C GLY A 77 -0.68 4.67 -9.35
N LEU A 78 0.18 5.25 -8.51
CA LEU A 78 1.53 4.78 -8.24
C LEU A 78 1.56 3.92 -6.98
N SER A 79 2.41 2.89 -6.94
CA SER A 79 2.70 2.19 -5.69
C SER A 79 4.21 2.11 -5.48
N VAL A 80 4.66 2.74 -4.39
CA VAL A 80 6.07 2.88 -4.03
C VAL A 80 6.52 1.65 -3.23
N ALA A 81 7.60 1.05 -3.71
CA ALA A 81 8.35 0.01 -3.03
C ALA A 81 9.62 0.62 -2.41
N PHE A 82 9.78 0.54 -1.09
CA PHE A 82 10.98 1.02 -0.41
C PHE A 82 11.99 -0.10 -0.22
N ASP A 83 13.28 0.23 -0.15
CA ASP A 83 14.31 -0.74 0.14
C ASP A 83 14.21 -1.25 1.60
N LEU A 84 15.07 -2.21 1.96
CA LEU A 84 15.02 -2.78 3.31
C LEU A 84 15.45 -1.75 4.38
N PRO A 85 16.56 -1.01 4.25
CA PRO A 85 16.97 0.04 5.20
C PRO A 85 15.87 1.04 5.55
N THR A 86 15.22 1.66 4.55
CA THR A 86 14.13 2.62 4.76
C THR A 86 12.94 1.97 5.51
N GLN A 87 12.66 0.69 5.24
CA GLN A 87 11.57 -0.03 5.91
C GLN A 87 11.84 -0.29 7.40
N ILE A 88 13.11 -0.53 7.77
CA ILE A 88 13.53 -0.83 9.14
C ILE A 88 14.18 0.35 9.86
N GLY A 89 14.13 1.55 9.27
CA GLY A 89 14.48 2.81 9.93
C GLY A 89 15.97 3.09 10.01
N TYR A 90 16.72 2.67 9.00
CA TYR A 90 18.12 3.03 8.83
C TYR A 90 18.31 3.92 7.61
N ASP A 91 19.18 4.92 7.75
CA ASP A 91 19.70 5.69 6.64
C ASP A 91 20.70 4.84 5.83
N SER A 92 20.90 5.20 4.56
CA SER A 92 21.74 4.45 3.61
C SER A 92 23.21 4.29 4.03
N ASP A 93 23.73 5.14 4.92
CA ASP A 93 25.11 5.08 5.42
C ASP A 93 25.27 4.29 6.73
N HIS A 94 24.17 3.81 7.30
CA HIS A 94 24.19 3.01 8.52
C HIS A 94 24.79 1.63 8.26
N PHE A 95 25.60 1.11 9.19
CA PHE A 95 26.30 -0.17 9.00
C PHE A 95 25.35 -1.36 8.72
N MET A 96 24.13 -1.35 9.26
CA MET A 96 23.11 -2.38 9.00
C MET A 96 22.48 -2.28 7.60
N ALA A 97 22.68 -1.18 6.87
CA ALA A 97 22.17 -0.97 5.53
C ALA A 97 23.12 -1.48 4.43
N GLU A 98 24.36 -1.83 4.78
CA GLU A 98 25.39 -2.25 3.84
C GLU A 98 24.91 -3.42 2.96
N GLY A 99 24.94 -3.22 1.64
CA GLY A 99 24.53 -4.23 0.66
C GLY A 99 23.03 -4.36 0.41
N GLU A 100 22.18 -3.58 1.10
CA GLU A 100 20.72 -3.61 0.95
C GLU A 100 20.11 -2.31 0.40
N VAL A 101 20.88 -1.21 0.38
CA VAL A 101 20.47 0.10 -0.16
C VAL A 101 20.02 -0.03 -1.62
N GLY A 102 18.79 0.39 -1.91
CA GLY A 102 18.21 0.42 -3.26
C GLY A 102 17.97 -0.95 -3.92
N LYS A 103 18.23 -2.07 -3.22
CA LYS A 103 18.26 -3.41 -3.81
C LYS A 103 16.88 -4.01 -4.08
N VAL A 104 15.91 -3.73 -3.22
CA VAL A 104 14.55 -4.29 -3.29
C VAL A 104 13.46 -3.22 -3.39
N GLY A 105 13.87 -1.97 -3.49
CA GLY A 105 13.00 -0.80 -3.53
C GLY A 105 13.83 0.47 -3.69
N VAL A 106 13.17 1.62 -3.63
CA VAL A 106 13.85 2.93 -3.58
C VAL A 106 14.38 3.20 -2.17
N ALA A 107 15.61 3.71 -2.09
CA ALA A 107 16.19 4.24 -0.85
C ALA A 107 15.66 5.65 -0.59
N ILE A 108 15.15 5.91 0.61
CA ILE A 108 14.68 7.22 1.07
C ILE A 108 15.25 7.46 2.47
N ASP A 109 16.13 8.44 2.58
CA ASP A 109 16.75 8.87 3.84
C ASP A 109 16.18 10.23 4.28
N SER A 110 15.76 11.04 3.32
CA SER A 110 15.46 12.46 3.51
C SER A 110 14.27 12.96 2.67
N LEU A 111 13.89 14.23 2.88
CA LEU A 111 12.87 14.87 2.06
C LEU A 111 13.36 15.08 0.63
N GLU A 112 14.66 15.32 0.45
CA GLU A 112 15.32 15.48 -0.85
C GLU A 112 15.13 14.24 -1.74
N ASP A 113 15.17 13.05 -1.16
CA ASP A 113 14.93 11.81 -1.90
C ASP A 113 13.46 11.68 -2.33
N MET A 114 12.53 12.08 -1.47
CA MET A 114 11.10 12.13 -1.81
C MET A 114 10.82 13.17 -2.91
N GLU A 115 11.51 14.30 -2.89
CA GLU A 115 11.46 15.32 -3.94
C GLU A 115 11.97 14.77 -5.28
N ALA A 116 13.09 14.05 -5.27
CA ALA A 116 13.61 13.38 -6.46
C ALA A 116 12.63 12.30 -6.97
N LEU A 117 12.06 11.50 -6.07
CA LEU A 117 11.14 10.40 -6.38
C LEU A 117 9.88 10.89 -7.08
N PHE A 118 9.35 12.06 -6.70
CA PHE A 118 8.15 12.66 -7.29
C PHE A 118 8.45 13.91 -8.12
N ASN A 119 9.69 14.06 -8.58
CA ASN A 119 10.04 15.16 -9.47
C ASN A 119 9.12 15.15 -10.70
N GLN A 120 8.55 16.31 -11.04
CA GLN A 120 7.57 16.50 -12.11
C GLN A 120 6.27 15.68 -11.97
N ILE A 121 5.98 15.14 -10.77
CA ILE A 121 4.73 14.44 -10.45
C ILE A 121 4.05 15.20 -9.30
N ARG A 122 2.94 15.87 -9.62
CA ARG A 122 2.15 16.59 -8.61
C ARG A 122 1.31 15.61 -7.80
N LEU A 123 1.52 15.58 -6.48
CA LEU A 123 0.90 14.60 -5.58
C LEU A 123 -0.63 14.72 -5.48
N GLU A 124 -1.19 15.90 -5.71
CA GLU A 124 -2.66 16.12 -5.72
C GLU A 124 -3.36 15.40 -6.89
N ASP A 125 -2.65 15.24 -8.01
CA ASP A 125 -3.21 14.77 -9.27
C ASP A 125 -3.13 13.24 -9.42
N VAL A 126 -2.23 12.59 -8.69
CA VAL A 126 -2.02 11.14 -8.73
C VAL A 126 -2.40 10.49 -7.40
N SER A 127 -2.96 9.28 -7.46
CA SER A 127 -3.12 8.51 -6.24
C SER A 127 -1.85 7.72 -5.93
N THR A 128 -1.26 7.89 -4.74
CA THR A 128 -0.03 7.18 -4.35
C THR A 128 -0.28 6.18 -3.22
N SER A 129 0.20 4.95 -3.40
CA SER A 129 0.28 3.94 -2.34
C SER A 129 1.73 3.78 -1.91
N MET A 130 1.99 3.70 -0.62
CA MET A 130 3.32 3.50 -0.03
C MET A 130 3.30 2.22 0.79
N THR A 131 4.03 1.20 0.36
CA THR A 131 4.13 -0.08 1.08
C THR A 131 5.16 0.03 2.19
N ILE A 132 4.75 0.70 3.27
CA ILE A 132 5.61 1.05 4.41
C ILE A 132 4.86 0.84 5.72
N ASN A 133 5.56 0.39 6.76
CA ASN A 133 4.95 -0.04 8.03
C ASN A 133 5.62 0.63 9.23
N SER A 134 6.73 0.10 9.77
CA SER A 134 7.33 0.65 10.99
C SER A 134 7.78 2.10 10.89
N THR A 135 8.23 2.52 9.72
CA THR A 135 8.60 3.92 9.42
C THR A 135 7.48 4.69 8.73
N ALA A 136 6.25 4.15 8.65
CA ALA A 136 5.17 4.76 7.87
C ALA A 136 4.86 6.20 8.27
N PHE A 137 4.96 6.55 9.56
CA PHE A 137 4.76 7.92 10.04
C PHE A 137 5.81 8.89 9.49
N ILE A 138 7.07 8.45 9.32
CA ILE A 138 8.16 9.26 8.78
C ILE A 138 7.91 9.53 7.30
N LEU A 139 7.67 8.47 6.52
CA LEU A 139 7.45 8.58 5.09
C LEU A 139 6.15 9.33 4.77
N LEU A 140 5.10 9.18 5.60
CA LEU A 140 3.90 10.00 5.51
C LEU A 140 4.21 11.48 5.76
N ALA A 141 5.00 11.79 6.79
CA ALA A 141 5.39 13.17 7.09
C ALA A 141 6.18 13.80 5.94
N MET A 142 7.14 13.09 5.36
CA MET A 142 7.89 13.54 4.18
C MET A 142 6.98 13.73 2.96
N TYR A 143 6.07 12.77 2.70
CA TYR A 143 5.11 12.87 1.60
C TYR A 143 4.19 14.09 1.74
N VAL A 144 3.70 14.37 2.96
CA VAL A 144 2.89 15.55 3.26
C VAL A 144 3.70 16.84 3.17
N ALA A 145 4.96 16.84 3.63
CA ALA A 145 5.86 17.99 3.50
C ALA A 145 6.09 18.33 2.03
N LEU A 146 6.30 17.32 1.18
CA LEU A 146 6.41 17.50 -0.26
C LEU A 146 5.11 18.02 -0.88
N ALA A 147 3.95 17.47 -0.50
CA ALA A 147 2.66 17.96 -0.97
C ALA A 147 2.46 19.46 -0.64
N LYS A 148 2.81 19.87 0.59
CA LYS A 148 2.80 21.29 0.98
C LYS A 148 3.78 22.12 0.15
N LYS A 149 5.00 21.62 -0.09
CA LYS A 149 6.01 22.29 -0.92
C LYS A 149 5.54 22.49 -2.38
N GLN A 150 4.77 21.53 -2.91
CA GLN A 150 4.13 21.64 -4.23
C GLN A 150 2.89 22.55 -4.26
N GLY A 151 2.47 23.10 -3.11
CA GLY A 151 1.27 23.93 -2.98
C GLY A 151 -0.04 23.15 -3.09
N ALA A 152 -0.04 21.85 -2.78
CA ALA A 152 -1.23 21.00 -2.84
C ALA A 152 -2.23 21.31 -1.72
N ASP A 153 -3.52 21.18 -2.03
CA ASP A 153 -4.56 21.09 -1.02
C ASP A 153 -4.55 19.67 -0.42
N LEU A 154 -4.15 19.57 0.85
CA LEU A 154 -4.00 18.29 1.54
C LEU A 154 -5.28 17.45 1.54
N LYS A 155 -6.46 18.08 1.55
CA LYS A 155 -7.76 17.39 1.53
C LYS A 155 -8.07 16.69 0.20
N LYS A 156 -7.28 16.96 -0.83
CA LYS A 156 -7.39 16.32 -2.15
C LYS A 156 -6.33 15.25 -2.38
N ILE A 157 -5.37 15.12 -1.47
CA ILE A 157 -4.37 14.06 -1.53
C ILE A 157 -5.09 12.72 -1.39
N ARG A 158 -4.86 11.83 -2.35
CA ARG A 158 -5.47 10.51 -2.39
C ARG A 158 -4.38 9.46 -2.30
N GLY A 159 -4.40 8.63 -1.28
CA GLY A 159 -3.35 7.63 -1.16
C GLY A 159 -3.60 6.60 -0.07
N THR A 160 -2.57 5.80 0.14
CA THR A 160 -2.56 4.76 1.17
C THR A 160 -1.14 4.56 1.66
N ILE A 161 -0.95 4.52 2.97
CA ILE A 161 0.20 3.87 3.58
C ILE A 161 -0.25 2.48 4.04
N GLN A 162 0.59 1.46 3.92
CA GLN A 162 0.19 0.11 4.31
C GLN A 162 -0.13 0.04 5.80
N ASN A 163 0.77 0.55 6.66
CA ASN A 163 0.51 0.80 8.08
C ASN A 163 -0.15 -0.36 8.85
N ASP A 164 0.22 -1.60 8.53
CA ASP A 164 -0.24 -2.80 9.23
C ASP A 164 0.95 -3.40 9.96
N ILE A 165 1.11 -3.08 11.25
CA ILE A 165 2.24 -3.60 12.02
C ILE A 165 2.00 -5.03 12.53
N LEU A 166 0.76 -5.48 12.69
CA LEU A 166 0.49 -6.80 13.26
C LEU A 166 0.99 -7.91 12.32
N LYS A 167 0.81 -7.74 11.00
CA LYS A 167 1.38 -8.67 10.01
C LYS A 167 2.91 -8.62 9.91
N GLU A 168 3.56 -7.55 10.38
CA GLU A 168 5.03 -7.53 10.49
C GLU A 168 5.51 -8.54 11.52
N TYR A 169 4.88 -8.62 12.69
CA TYR A 169 5.24 -9.61 13.70
C TYR A 169 4.85 -11.05 13.29
N ALA A 170 3.72 -11.20 12.59
CA ALA A 170 3.20 -12.52 12.24
C ALA A 170 3.92 -13.19 11.06
N ALA A 171 4.38 -12.42 10.06
CA ALA A 171 4.84 -13.00 8.81
C ALA A 171 5.96 -12.24 8.08
N ARG A 172 6.04 -10.91 8.19
CA ARG A 172 6.88 -10.10 7.28
C ARG A 172 8.24 -9.67 7.86
N GLY A 173 8.32 -9.45 9.16
CA GLY A 173 9.58 -9.26 9.89
C GLY A 173 10.24 -7.88 9.77
N THR A 174 9.62 -6.86 9.18
CA THR A 174 10.22 -5.50 9.09
C THR A 174 9.70 -4.59 10.21
N TYR A 175 9.64 -5.08 11.44
CA TYR A 175 9.23 -4.30 12.62
C TYR A 175 10.43 -3.63 13.30
N ILE A 176 10.23 -2.44 13.87
CA ILE A 176 11.27 -1.73 14.65
C ILE A 176 10.99 -1.80 16.16
N TYR A 177 9.78 -1.42 16.57
CA TYR A 177 9.43 -1.30 17.99
C TYR A 177 8.69 -2.55 18.49
N PRO A 178 8.54 -2.75 19.81
CA PRO A 178 7.62 -3.74 20.37
C PRO A 178 6.15 -3.48 19.97
N PRO A 179 5.25 -4.48 20.08
CA PRO A 179 3.87 -4.36 19.59
C PRO A 179 3.08 -3.16 20.13
N GLN A 180 3.15 -2.89 21.44
CA GLN A 180 2.38 -1.82 22.07
C GLN A 180 2.74 -0.40 21.57
N PRO A 181 4.03 0.04 21.59
CA PRO A 181 4.39 1.34 21.02
C PRO A 181 4.14 1.41 19.51
N SER A 182 4.32 0.32 18.76
CA SER A 182 3.96 0.31 17.34
C SER A 182 2.47 0.55 17.13
N MET A 183 1.59 -0.10 17.89
CA MET A 183 0.15 0.12 17.80
C MET A 183 -0.25 1.55 18.16
N ARG A 184 0.45 2.20 19.09
CA ARG A 184 0.26 3.63 19.38
C ARG A 184 0.57 4.48 18.14
N ILE A 185 1.67 4.22 17.44
CA ILE A 185 2.01 4.95 16.21
C ILE A 185 0.89 4.80 15.17
N ILE A 186 0.32 3.59 15.04
CA ILE A 186 -0.83 3.36 14.15
C ILE A 186 -2.02 4.25 14.53
N THR A 187 -2.37 4.34 15.81
CA THR A 187 -3.50 5.19 16.26
C THR A 187 -3.22 6.67 16.11
N ASP A 188 -1.98 7.11 16.33
CA ASP A 188 -1.57 8.52 16.14
C ASP A 188 -1.69 8.91 14.65
N ILE A 189 -1.32 8.00 13.73
CA ILE A 189 -1.52 8.17 12.28
C ILE A 189 -3.02 8.27 11.95
N PHE A 190 -3.88 7.41 12.53
CA PHE A 190 -5.32 7.47 12.29
C PHE A 190 -5.91 8.81 12.73
N GLU A 191 -5.59 9.27 13.94
CA GLU A 191 -6.06 10.54 14.46
C GLU A 191 -5.62 11.68 13.54
N TRP A 192 -4.33 11.74 13.21
CA TRP A 192 -3.78 12.82 12.39
C TRP A 192 -4.38 12.85 10.98
N CYS A 193 -4.42 11.70 10.28
CA CYS A 193 -5.01 11.61 8.95
C CYS A 193 -6.49 12.01 8.98
N SER A 194 -7.28 11.56 9.96
CA SER A 194 -8.71 11.90 10.03
C SER A 194 -9.01 13.40 10.16
N ARG A 195 -8.04 14.18 10.65
CA ARG A 195 -8.16 15.62 10.88
C ARG A 195 -7.57 16.44 9.74
N GLU A 196 -6.45 16.00 9.16
CA GLU A 196 -5.61 16.81 8.28
C GLU A 196 -5.62 16.36 6.80
N LEU A 197 -6.01 15.12 6.50
CA LEU A 197 -6.10 14.54 5.14
C LEU A 197 -7.54 14.13 4.80
#